data_AF-A0A7Z9UY60-F1
#
_entry.id   AF-A0A7Z9UY60-F1
#
_cell.length_a   1.000
_cell.length_b   1.000
_cell.length_c   1.000
_cell.angle_alpha   90.00
_cell.angle_beta   90.00
_cell.angle_gamma   90.00
#
_symmetry.space_group_name_H-M   'P 1'
#
loop_
_entity.id
_entity.type
_entity.pdbx_description
1 polymer ?
#
loop_
_entity_poly.entity_id
_entity_poly.type
_entity_poly.pdbx_seq_one_letter_code
_entity_poly.pdbx_strand_id
1 'polypeptide(L)'
;MAEVETQEIEAVDVPENFAEQISRDVMVIFQKQMDPEIAAAESSAYIWKNTGTPEKVSYFVDATELWQDSRSNVDKFAALSWNGLVTQSVNNQDYDTFLRIMISTILKGFYGLEKPDVDYKDKRFSGYTVIIGNTFIRMVELKPANDANASDIYSLLVHIEMDLEAESQAEEEETGTSTIPTDMQELYDEVIEYLAERGMFKPDPMSGGEENPNAHIEALCERLRSTRRFVIQEVINERAIEKRKKLEMELENQLASAEEIVLVAPQFTEGMAFFVQEKRYNFKYFSVEKIRLTLQLLGSITGAVYFLLGFMGVWGIHWIDGLVVCLVMLVFVRFAASRKQLQFFYPTDISKELEECSTAFLNVMRNMSQEQLEQFLVRQIKLERNQKYLSMVPEFMKYLYAIMPDRKSMMISVDELSELVENSEIEVAKQLRGQL
;
A
#
# COMPACT_ATOMS: atom_id res chain seq x y z
N MET A 1 25.30 21.81 21.51
CA MET A 1 26.25 22.04 20.41
C MET A 1 27.49 21.24 20.72
N ALA A 2 27.60 20.06 20.13
CA ALA A 2 28.82 19.28 20.04
C ALA A 2 29.07 19.15 18.54
N GLU A 3 30.21 19.64 18.09
CA GLU A 3 30.65 19.64 16.70
C GLU A 3 30.81 18.20 16.22
N VAL A 4 30.13 17.86 15.13
CA VAL A 4 30.43 16.67 14.34
C VAL A 4 31.61 17.07 13.46
N GLU A 5 32.79 16.54 13.78
CA GLU A 5 33.93 16.57 12.87
C GLU A 5 33.53 15.86 11.58
N THR A 6 33.24 16.64 10.54
CA THR A 6 33.26 16.18 9.15
C THR A 6 34.68 15.69 8.86
N GLN A 7 34.86 14.38 8.84
CA GLN A 7 36.03 13.78 8.19
C GLN A 7 35.95 14.14 6.71
N GLU A 8 36.75 15.12 6.30
CA GLU A 8 37.11 15.33 4.91
C GLU A 8 37.75 14.03 4.40
N ILE A 9 37.07 13.35 3.48
CA ILE A 9 37.64 12.24 2.72
C ILE A 9 38.73 12.87 1.85
N GLU A 10 40.00 12.68 2.22
CA GLU A 10 41.14 13.07 1.38
C GLU A 10 40.94 12.50 -0.02
N ALA A 11 40.92 13.38 -1.03
CA ALA A 11 40.98 13.00 -2.43
C ALA A 11 42.29 12.24 -2.66
N VAL A 12 42.24 10.91 -2.62
CA VAL A 12 43.38 10.05 -2.92
C VAL A 12 43.74 10.30 -4.38
N ASP A 13 44.89 10.94 -4.60
CA ASP A 13 45.45 11.25 -5.92
C ASP A 13 45.55 9.95 -6.74
N VAL A 14 44.67 9.78 -7.72
CA VAL A 14 44.62 8.56 -8.55
C VAL A 14 45.65 8.71 -9.67
N PRO A 15 46.62 7.78 -9.81
CA PRO A 15 47.60 7.86 -10.88
C PRO A 15 46.96 7.88 -12.27
N GLU A 16 47.50 8.66 -13.21
CA GLU A 16 46.97 8.72 -14.59
C GLU A 16 46.91 7.34 -15.27
N ASN A 17 47.85 6.43 -14.93
CA ASN A 17 47.93 5.07 -15.48
C ASN A 17 47.35 4.00 -14.53
N PHE A 18 46.38 4.35 -13.69
CA PHE A 18 45.89 3.44 -12.65
C PHE A 18 45.25 2.16 -13.21
N ALA A 19 44.50 2.25 -14.31
CA ALA A 19 43.94 1.07 -15.00
C ALA A 19 45.04 0.12 -15.52
N GLU A 20 46.11 0.65 -16.10
CA GLU A 20 47.27 -0.15 -16.53
C GLU A 20 47.98 -0.80 -15.34
N GLN A 21 48.09 -0.10 -14.22
CA GLN A 21 48.66 -0.62 -12.99
C GLN A 21 47.83 -1.79 -12.46
N ILE A 22 46.51 -1.64 -12.36
CA ILE A 22 45.59 -2.70 -11.96
C ILE A 22 45.76 -3.90 -12.90
N SER A 23 45.72 -3.64 -14.20
CA SER A 23 45.87 -4.65 -15.25
C SER A 23 47.13 -5.50 -15.06
N ARG A 24 48.27 -4.84 -14.86
CA ARG A 24 49.57 -5.49 -14.65
C ARG A 24 49.66 -6.22 -13.30
N ASP A 25 49.23 -5.58 -12.22
CA ASP A 25 49.41 -6.12 -10.87
C ASP A 25 48.54 -7.38 -10.66
N VAL A 26 47.30 -7.39 -11.17
CA VAL A 26 46.44 -8.57 -11.17
C VAL A 26 47.03 -9.71 -12.00
N MET A 27 47.61 -9.42 -13.18
CA MET A 27 48.33 -10.43 -13.96
C MET A 27 49.48 -11.06 -13.15
N VAL A 28 50.24 -10.23 -12.43
CA VAL A 28 51.34 -10.70 -11.59
C VAL A 28 50.83 -11.60 -10.46
N ILE A 29 49.68 -11.30 -9.85
CA ILE A 29 49.06 -12.16 -8.83
C ILE A 29 48.76 -13.55 -9.42
N PHE A 30 48.05 -13.60 -10.56
CA PHE A 30 47.72 -14.87 -11.21
C PHE A 30 48.93 -15.66 -11.72
N GLN A 31 50.03 -14.98 -12.09
CA GLN A 31 51.26 -15.64 -12.54
C GLN A 31 52.13 -16.17 -11.38
N LYS A 32 52.07 -15.53 -10.21
CA LYS A 32 52.84 -15.93 -9.03
C LYS A 32 52.24 -17.13 -8.31
N GLN A 33 50.91 -17.19 -8.27
CA GLN A 33 50.20 -18.23 -7.54
C GLN A 33 50.02 -19.50 -8.39
N MET A 34 50.43 -20.64 -7.84
CA MET A 34 50.23 -21.95 -8.51
C MET A 34 48.80 -22.46 -8.35
N ASP A 35 48.11 -22.07 -7.27
CA ASP A 35 46.74 -22.45 -6.98
C ASP A 35 45.77 -21.41 -7.57
N PRO A 36 44.89 -21.79 -8.51
CA PRO A 36 43.97 -20.88 -9.15
C PRO A 36 42.92 -20.29 -8.19
N GLU A 37 42.53 -21.00 -7.13
CA GLU A 37 41.54 -20.52 -6.16
C GLU A 37 42.16 -19.44 -5.26
N ILE A 38 43.39 -19.66 -4.80
CA ILE A 38 44.14 -18.66 -4.02
C ILE A 38 44.42 -17.43 -4.88
N ALA A 39 44.79 -17.62 -6.15
CA ALA A 39 45.01 -16.53 -7.09
C ALA A 39 43.74 -15.70 -7.32
N ALA A 40 42.58 -16.35 -7.47
CA ALA A 40 41.29 -15.70 -7.62
C ALA A 40 40.89 -14.90 -6.38
N ALA A 41 41.12 -15.44 -5.18
CA ALA A 41 40.83 -14.74 -3.92
C ALA A 41 41.76 -13.53 -3.71
N GLU A 42 43.07 -13.67 -3.94
CA GLU A 42 44.03 -12.59 -3.78
C GLU A 42 43.83 -11.47 -4.81
N SER A 43 43.54 -11.82 -6.06
CA SER A 43 43.21 -10.83 -7.10
C SER A 43 41.91 -10.11 -6.80
N SER A 44 40.87 -10.82 -6.35
CA SER A 44 39.59 -10.20 -5.94
C SER A 44 39.79 -9.21 -4.79
N ALA A 45 40.56 -9.59 -3.77
CA ALA A 45 40.88 -8.71 -2.64
C ALA A 45 41.69 -7.49 -3.07
N TYR A 46 42.65 -7.66 -3.99
CA TYR A 46 43.39 -6.54 -4.57
C TYR A 46 42.46 -5.60 -5.35
N ILE A 47 41.61 -6.13 -6.22
CA ILE A 47 40.67 -5.33 -7.02
C ILE A 47 39.74 -4.56 -6.09
N TRP A 48 39.07 -5.24 -5.17
CA TRP A 48 38.15 -4.60 -4.22
C TRP A 48 38.84 -3.52 -3.37
N LYS A 49 40.04 -3.76 -2.86
CA LYS A 49 40.79 -2.75 -2.09
C LYS A 49 41.11 -1.48 -2.89
N ASN A 50 41.37 -1.61 -4.19
CA ASN A 50 41.84 -0.50 -5.03
C ASN A 50 40.70 0.21 -5.79
N THR A 51 39.63 -0.51 -6.14
CA THR A 51 38.53 0.00 -6.97
C THR A 51 37.16 -0.15 -6.32
N GLY A 52 37.09 -0.56 -5.06
CA GLY A 52 35.85 -0.83 -4.32
C GLY A 52 34.95 0.37 -4.03
N THR A 53 35.29 1.56 -4.53
CA THR A 53 34.49 2.78 -4.39
C THR A 53 33.83 3.15 -5.72
N PRO A 54 32.63 3.79 -5.70
CA PRO A 54 31.95 4.21 -6.93
C PRO A 54 32.79 5.08 -7.87
N GLU A 55 33.72 5.88 -7.31
CA GLU A 55 34.60 6.77 -8.08
C GLU A 55 35.74 6.03 -8.80
N LYS A 56 36.14 4.85 -8.29
CA LYS A 56 37.32 4.13 -8.77
C LYS A 56 36.99 2.84 -9.52
N VAL A 57 35.73 2.45 -9.52
CA VAL A 57 35.28 1.19 -10.11
C VAL A 57 35.44 1.17 -11.64
N SER A 58 35.31 2.33 -12.30
CA SER A 58 35.55 2.47 -13.74
C SER A 58 36.95 2.03 -14.15
N TYR A 59 37.98 2.28 -13.33
CA TYR A 59 39.34 1.85 -13.62
C TYR A 59 39.51 0.32 -13.71
N PHE A 60 38.67 -0.46 -13.03
CA PHE A 60 38.68 -1.92 -13.21
C PHE A 60 38.00 -2.34 -14.52
N VAL A 61 36.97 -1.61 -14.96
CA VAL A 61 36.34 -1.82 -16.27
C VAL A 61 37.34 -1.48 -17.38
N ASP A 62 38.08 -0.38 -17.25
CA ASP A 62 39.15 -0.01 -18.17
C ASP A 62 40.30 -1.02 -18.16
N ALA A 63 40.69 -1.54 -16.98
CA ALA A 63 41.66 -2.63 -16.89
C ALA A 63 41.17 -3.91 -17.60
N THR A 64 39.86 -4.17 -17.55
CA THR A 64 39.21 -5.28 -18.25
C THR A 64 39.32 -5.12 -19.76
N GLU A 65 39.02 -3.93 -20.27
CA GLU A 65 39.18 -3.56 -21.68
C GLU A 65 40.63 -3.71 -22.15
N LEU A 66 41.60 -3.20 -21.38
CA LEU A 66 43.04 -3.32 -21.70
C LEU A 66 43.50 -4.78 -21.88
N TRP A 67 43.01 -5.71 -21.05
CA TRP A 67 43.32 -7.13 -21.24
C TRP A 67 42.76 -7.69 -22.55
N GLN A 68 41.55 -7.27 -22.93
CA GLN A 68 40.86 -7.74 -24.13
C GLN A 68 41.44 -7.17 -25.42
N ASP A 69 41.87 -5.91 -25.41
CA ASP A 69 42.45 -5.23 -26.57
C ASP A 69 43.86 -5.70 -26.89
N SER A 70 44.56 -6.24 -25.90
CA SER A 70 45.91 -6.72 -26.11
C SER A 70 45.90 -7.95 -27.04
N ARG A 71 46.73 -7.93 -28.09
CA ARG A 71 46.90 -9.05 -29.04
C ARG A 71 47.61 -10.27 -28.44
N SER A 72 47.58 -10.42 -27.11
CA SER A 72 48.28 -11.42 -26.33
C SER A 72 47.28 -12.28 -25.55
N ASN A 73 47.67 -13.48 -25.12
CA ASN A 73 46.81 -14.44 -24.41
C ASN A 73 46.56 -14.05 -22.92
N VAL A 74 46.30 -12.75 -22.69
CA VAL A 74 46.09 -12.13 -21.37
C VAL A 74 44.63 -11.74 -21.15
N ASP A 75 43.79 -11.81 -22.19
CA ASP A 75 42.32 -11.74 -22.13
C ASP A 75 41.71 -12.69 -21.08
N LYS A 76 42.36 -13.82 -20.82
CA LYS A 76 41.99 -14.77 -19.76
C LYS A 76 41.95 -14.14 -18.37
N PHE A 77 42.75 -13.10 -18.10
CA PHE A 77 42.79 -12.47 -16.78
C PHE A 77 41.52 -11.66 -16.51
N ALA A 78 40.89 -11.08 -17.53
CA ALA A 78 39.54 -10.51 -17.40
C ALA A 78 38.56 -11.57 -16.89
N ALA A 79 38.48 -12.71 -17.59
CA ALA A 79 37.59 -13.79 -17.21
C ALA A 79 37.90 -14.38 -15.82
N LEU A 80 39.17 -14.57 -15.47
CA LEU A 80 39.58 -15.07 -14.16
C LEU A 80 39.24 -14.09 -13.02
N SER A 81 39.47 -12.79 -13.23
CA SER A 81 39.15 -11.75 -12.25
C SER A 81 37.66 -11.66 -11.97
N TRP A 82 36.83 -11.58 -13.02
CA TRP A 82 35.38 -11.52 -12.85
C TRP A 82 34.82 -12.82 -12.23
N ASN A 83 35.32 -14.00 -12.62
CA ASN A 83 34.95 -15.26 -11.96
C ASN A 83 35.33 -15.26 -10.48
N GLY A 84 36.52 -14.75 -10.13
CA GLY A 84 36.96 -14.61 -8.75
C GLY A 84 35.99 -13.76 -7.94
N LEU A 85 35.62 -12.58 -8.45
CA LEU A 85 34.70 -11.66 -7.78
C LEU A 85 33.32 -12.28 -7.54
N VAL A 86 32.73 -12.94 -8.55
CA VAL A 86 31.44 -13.66 -8.41
C VAL A 86 31.56 -14.80 -7.40
N THR A 87 32.65 -15.56 -7.43
CA THR A 87 32.82 -16.67 -6.48
C THR A 87 32.94 -16.16 -5.04
N GLN A 88 33.60 -15.02 -4.83
CA GLN A 88 33.71 -14.40 -3.51
C GLN A 88 32.39 -13.80 -3.02
N SER A 89 31.53 -13.30 -3.92
CA SER A 89 30.25 -12.68 -3.52
C SER A 89 29.25 -13.66 -2.93
N VAL A 90 29.30 -14.95 -3.32
CA VAL A 90 28.41 -16.00 -2.79
C VAL A 90 28.41 -16.05 -1.25
N ASN A 91 29.56 -15.79 -0.62
CA ASN A 91 29.71 -15.87 0.84
C ASN A 91 30.11 -14.55 1.50
N ASN A 92 30.21 -13.46 0.72
CA ASN A 92 30.65 -12.17 1.24
C ASN A 92 29.88 -11.01 0.60
N GLN A 93 29.07 -10.36 1.43
CA GLN A 93 28.21 -9.24 1.06
C GLN A 93 28.99 -8.02 0.53
N ASP A 94 30.25 -7.83 0.95
CA ASP A 94 31.07 -6.72 0.45
C ASP A 94 31.38 -6.89 -1.04
N TYR A 95 31.64 -8.12 -1.48
CA TYR A 95 31.88 -8.42 -2.90
C TYR A 95 30.58 -8.39 -3.72
N ASP A 96 29.45 -8.82 -3.14
CA ASP A 96 28.13 -8.65 -3.79
C ASP A 96 27.82 -7.16 -4.02
N THR A 97 27.99 -6.34 -2.99
CA THR A 97 27.82 -4.88 -3.07
C THR A 97 28.77 -4.29 -4.11
N PHE A 98 30.02 -4.75 -4.15
CA PHE A 98 30.98 -4.30 -5.13
C PHE A 98 30.60 -4.68 -6.58
N LEU A 99 30.09 -5.90 -6.82
CA LEU A 99 29.55 -6.29 -8.12
C LEU A 99 28.37 -5.41 -8.55
N ARG A 100 27.47 -5.08 -7.63
CA ARG A 100 26.35 -4.16 -7.90
C ARG A 100 26.86 -2.78 -8.31
N ILE A 101 27.83 -2.22 -7.58
CA ILE A 101 28.45 -0.93 -7.93
C ILE A 101 29.12 -0.97 -9.31
N MET A 102 29.82 -2.07 -9.63
CA MET A 102 30.43 -2.25 -10.97
C MET A 102 29.37 -2.23 -12.06
N ILE A 103 28.30 -3.02 -11.93
CA ILE A 103 27.23 -3.10 -12.92
C ILE A 103 26.48 -1.77 -13.04
N SER A 104 26.14 -1.11 -11.93
CA SER A 104 25.52 0.22 -11.95
C SER A 104 26.41 1.26 -12.65
N THR A 105 27.74 1.18 -12.47
CA THR A 105 28.67 2.11 -13.13
C THR A 105 28.80 1.82 -14.62
N ILE A 106 28.81 0.55 -15.01
CA ILE A 106 28.75 0.14 -16.41
C ILE A 106 27.48 0.67 -17.08
N LEU A 107 26.32 0.53 -16.43
CA LEU A 107 25.04 1.04 -16.94
C LEU A 107 25.03 2.57 -17.07
N LYS A 108 25.57 3.29 -16.06
CA LYS A 108 25.73 4.75 -16.14
C LYS A 108 26.62 5.16 -17.31
N GLY A 109 27.76 4.49 -17.50
CA GLY A 109 28.66 4.76 -18.62
C GLY A 109 28.05 4.40 -19.97
N PHE A 110 27.25 3.33 -20.04
CA PHE A 110 26.51 2.92 -21.23
C PHE A 110 25.51 3.99 -21.65
N TYR A 111 24.58 4.37 -20.77
CA TYR A 111 23.60 5.41 -21.05
C TYR A 111 24.22 6.81 -21.18
N GLY A 112 25.37 7.04 -20.56
CA GLY A 112 26.19 8.25 -20.71
C GLY A 112 27.03 8.29 -21.98
N LEU A 113 27.05 7.23 -22.80
CA LEU A 113 27.84 7.09 -24.02
C LEU A 113 29.34 7.34 -23.79
N GLU A 114 29.87 6.90 -22.65
CA GLU A 114 31.26 7.17 -22.22
C GLU A 114 32.30 6.43 -23.07
N LYS A 115 31.93 5.27 -23.62
CA LYS A 115 32.79 4.46 -24.49
C LYS A 115 32.30 4.47 -25.94
N PRO A 116 33.20 4.53 -26.93
CA PRO A 116 32.82 4.55 -28.33
C PRO A 116 32.21 3.22 -28.77
N ASP A 117 31.30 3.28 -29.74
CA ASP A 117 30.75 2.08 -30.38
C ASP A 117 31.82 1.33 -31.19
N VAL A 118 31.65 0.01 -31.25
CA VAL A 118 32.49 -0.91 -31.99
C VAL A 118 31.68 -1.54 -33.12
N ASP A 119 32.17 -1.43 -34.35
CA ASP A 119 31.55 -2.06 -35.51
C ASP A 119 31.89 -3.57 -35.55
N TYR A 120 30.87 -4.43 -35.62
CA TYR A 120 31.01 -5.87 -35.82
C TYR A 120 29.94 -6.40 -36.79
N LYS A 121 30.37 -7.05 -37.89
CA LYS A 121 29.49 -7.64 -38.93
C LYS A 121 28.31 -6.73 -39.32
N ASP A 122 28.62 -5.48 -39.68
CA ASP A 122 27.66 -4.45 -40.12
C ASP A 122 26.68 -3.93 -39.03
N LYS A 123 26.88 -4.32 -37.77
CA LYS A 123 26.19 -3.78 -36.60
C LYS A 123 27.15 -2.97 -35.72
N ARG A 124 26.58 -2.05 -34.94
CA ARG A 124 27.31 -1.29 -33.91
C ARG A 124 26.90 -1.79 -32.55
N PHE A 125 27.89 -1.98 -31.70
CA PHE A 125 27.70 -2.36 -30.31
C PHE A 125 28.41 -1.37 -29.42
N SER A 126 27.83 -1.02 -28.29
CA SER A 126 28.53 -0.20 -27.30
C SER A 126 29.83 -0.85 -26.84
N GLY A 127 30.83 -0.04 -26.48
CA GLY A 127 32.07 -0.54 -25.90
C GLY A 127 31.84 -1.40 -24.64
N TYR A 128 30.85 -1.04 -23.82
CA TYR A 128 30.45 -1.83 -22.65
C TYR A 128 29.88 -3.20 -23.01
N THR A 129 29.04 -3.29 -24.05
CA THR A 129 28.55 -4.58 -24.58
C THR A 129 29.70 -5.48 -25.02
N VAL A 130 30.68 -4.92 -25.74
CA VAL A 130 31.86 -5.67 -26.18
C VAL A 130 32.69 -6.17 -24.99
N ILE A 131 32.93 -5.31 -23.99
CA ILE A 131 33.67 -5.68 -22.77
C ILE A 131 32.97 -6.82 -22.02
N ILE A 132 31.67 -6.71 -21.78
CA ILE A 132 30.90 -7.74 -21.08
C ILE A 132 30.86 -9.03 -21.91
N GLY A 133 30.48 -8.93 -23.18
CA GLY A 133 30.32 -10.08 -24.07
C GLY A 133 31.62 -10.87 -24.25
N ASN A 134 32.75 -10.18 -24.47
CA ASN A 134 34.05 -10.84 -24.57
C ASN A 134 34.47 -11.49 -23.25
N THR A 135 34.19 -10.87 -22.11
CA THR A 135 34.46 -11.45 -20.78
C THR A 135 33.68 -12.75 -20.62
N PHE A 136 32.38 -12.76 -20.92
CA PHE A 136 31.54 -13.95 -20.80
C PHE A 136 31.96 -15.08 -21.75
N ILE A 137 32.26 -14.76 -23.02
CA ILE A 137 32.80 -15.74 -23.98
C ILE A 137 34.06 -16.37 -23.38
N ARG A 138 34.99 -15.53 -22.89
CA ARG A 138 36.27 -16.00 -22.37
C ARG A 138 36.13 -16.83 -21.09
N MET A 139 35.17 -16.51 -20.22
CA MET A 139 34.84 -17.33 -19.05
C MET A 139 34.49 -18.76 -19.42
N VAL A 140 33.61 -18.94 -20.40
CA VAL A 140 33.14 -20.25 -20.85
C VAL A 140 34.24 -21.01 -21.60
N GLU A 141 35.07 -20.32 -22.39
CA GLU A 141 36.24 -20.91 -23.05
C GLU A 141 37.26 -21.48 -22.06
N LEU A 142 37.50 -20.78 -20.94
CA LEU A 142 38.41 -21.26 -19.90
C LEU A 142 37.87 -22.50 -19.20
N LYS A 143 36.57 -22.49 -18.88
CA LYS A 143 35.88 -23.62 -18.24
C LYS A 143 34.38 -23.51 -18.52
N PRO A 144 33.74 -24.52 -19.16
CA PRO A 144 32.32 -24.46 -19.47
C PRO A 144 31.41 -24.20 -18.26
N ALA A 145 31.79 -24.68 -17.07
CA ALA A 145 31.04 -24.46 -15.82
C ALA A 145 30.99 -22.99 -15.36
N ASN A 146 31.81 -22.10 -15.94
CA ASN A 146 31.75 -20.66 -15.65
C ASN A 146 30.56 -19.98 -16.34
N ASP A 147 29.78 -20.70 -17.15
CA ASP A 147 28.52 -20.21 -17.70
C ASP A 147 27.50 -19.85 -16.60
N ALA A 148 27.59 -20.49 -15.43
CA ALA A 148 26.86 -20.12 -14.22
C ALA A 148 27.26 -18.73 -13.73
N ASN A 149 28.56 -18.47 -13.56
CA ASN A 149 29.04 -17.17 -13.11
C ASN A 149 28.68 -16.05 -14.11
N ALA A 150 28.79 -16.31 -15.42
CA ALA A 150 28.36 -15.35 -16.44
C ALA A 150 26.85 -15.07 -16.34
N SER A 151 26.04 -16.10 -16.11
CA SER A 151 24.61 -15.97 -15.87
C SER A 151 24.29 -15.18 -14.59
N ASP A 152 25.08 -15.33 -13.52
CA ASP A 152 24.87 -14.61 -12.26
C ASP A 152 25.18 -13.11 -12.43
N ILE A 153 26.28 -12.77 -13.10
CA ILE A 153 26.59 -11.36 -13.46
C ILE A 153 25.49 -10.78 -14.35
N TYR A 154 25.06 -11.55 -15.36
CA TYR A 154 24.02 -11.11 -16.28
C TYR A 154 22.66 -10.94 -15.60
N SER A 155 22.32 -11.81 -14.63
CA SER A 155 21.14 -11.63 -13.78
C SER A 155 21.19 -10.30 -13.03
N LEU A 156 22.35 -9.97 -12.45
CA LEU A 156 22.57 -8.71 -11.76
C LEU A 156 22.41 -7.50 -12.70
N LEU A 157 22.92 -7.61 -13.93
CA LEU A 157 22.74 -6.60 -14.98
C LEU A 157 21.26 -6.35 -15.29
N VAL A 158 20.49 -7.42 -15.57
CA VAL A 158 19.06 -7.30 -15.86
C VAL A 158 18.30 -6.66 -14.69
N HIS A 159 18.54 -7.12 -13.46
CA HIS A 159 17.89 -6.55 -12.27
C HIS A 159 18.17 -5.05 -12.11
N ILE A 160 19.44 -4.65 -12.11
CA ILE A 160 19.82 -3.24 -11.87
C ILE A 160 19.33 -2.35 -13.01
N GLU A 161 19.39 -2.82 -14.26
CA GLU A 161 18.91 -2.04 -15.40
C GLU A 161 17.39 -1.86 -15.36
N MET A 162 16.62 -2.90 -15.03
CA MET A 162 15.17 -2.78 -14.84
C MET A 162 14.78 -1.83 -13.70
N ASP A 163 15.57 -1.78 -12.63
CA ASP A 163 15.35 -0.85 -11.52
C ASP A 163 15.65 0.59 -11.92
N LEU A 164 16.75 0.82 -12.66
CA LEU A 164 17.05 2.13 -13.24
C LEU A 164 15.95 2.60 -14.21
N GLU A 165 15.41 1.69 -15.03
CA GLU A 165 14.31 2.02 -15.94
C GLU A 165 13.05 2.45 -15.16
N ALA A 166 12.72 1.74 -14.08
CA ALA A 166 11.59 2.09 -13.24
C ALA A 166 11.77 3.43 -12.51
N GLU A 167 12.99 3.70 -12.02
CA GLU A 167 13.34 5.00 -11.42
C GLU A 167 13.24 6.13 -12.45
N SER A 168 13.74 5.91 -13.67
CA SER A 168 13.67 6.87 -14.76
C SER A 168 12.24 7.16 -15.19
N GLN A 169 11.38 6.15 -15.28
CA GLN A 169 9.94 6.31 -15.58
C GLN A 169 9.23 7.10 -14.48
N ALA A 170 9.53 6.82 -13.20
CA ALA A 170 8.96 7.56 -12.08
C ALA A 170 9.40 9.03 -12.08
N GLU A 171 10.68 9.31 -12.38
CA GLU A 171 11.20 10.66 -12.51
C GLU A 171 10.58 11.40 -13.71
N GLU A 172 10.36 10.72 -14.84
CA GLU A 172 9.69 11.29 -16.00
C GLU A 172 8.24 11.65 -15.70
N GLU A 173 7.51 10.82 -14.94
CA GLU A 173 6.14 11.13 -14.50
C GLU A 173 6.10 12.39 -13.60
N GLU A 174 7.14 12.63 -12.81
CA GLU A 174 7.20 13.74 -11.85
C GLU A 174 7.76 15.04 -12.47
N THR A 175 8.79 14.94 -13.31
CA THR A 175 9.56 16.08 -13.85
C THR A 175 9.30 16.34 -15.34
N GLY A 176 8.76 15.36 -16.06
CA GLY A 176 8.65 15.37 -17.53
C GLY A 176 9.96 15.07 -18.26
N THR A 177 11.03 14.69 -17.54
CA THR A 177 12.34 14.34 -18.12
C THR A 177 12.82 12.99 -17.61
N SER A 178 13.26 12.14 -18.53
CA SER A 178 13.84 10.81 -18.26
C SER A 178 15.36 10.90 -18.13
N THR A 179 15.96 10.10 -17.23
CA THR A 179 17.42 9.97 -17.11
C THR A 179 18.00 9.01 -18.14
N ILE A 180 17.19 8.07 -18.63
CA ILE A 180 17.54 7.15 -19.72
C ILE A 180 17.08 7.73 -21.07
N PRO A 181 17.96 7.79 -22.09
CA PRO A 181 17.56 8.18 -23.44
C PRO A 181 16.51 7.22 -24.03
N THR A 182 15.39 7.77 -24.51
CA THR A 182 14.20 7.00 -24.94
C THR A 182 14.42 6.12 -26.17
N ASP A 183 15.44 6.42 -26.98
CA ASP A 183 15.76 5.72 -28.24
C ASP A 183 16.89 4.69 -28.07
N MET A 184 17.39 4.47 -26.85
CA MET A 184 18.51 3.58 -26.58
C MET A 184 18.02 2.18 -26.20
N GLN A 185 18.63 1.15 -26.80
CA GLN A 185 18.39 -0.25 -26.45
C GLN A 185 18.97 -0.55 -25.06
N GLU A 186 18.34 -1.45 -24.32
CA GLU A 186 18.83 -1.92 -23.02
C GLU A 186 20.13 -2.71 -23.17
N LEU A 187 21.09 -2.47 -22.29
CA LEU A 187 22.41 -3.10 -22.31
C LEU A 187 22.31 -4.62 -22.20
N TYR A 188 21.45 -5.14 -21.33
CA TYR A 188 21.26 -6.59 -21.22
C TYR A 188 20.76 -7.23 -22.53
N ASP A 189 20.00 -6.51 -23.36
CA ASP A 189 19.53 -6.99 -24.65
C ASP A 189 20.59 -6.85 -25.74
N GLU A 190 21.33 -5.75 -25.74
CA GLU A 190 22.47 -5.53 -26.63
C GLU A 190 23.56 -6.61 -26.44
N VAL A 191 23.82 -7.03 -25.18
CA VAL A 191 24.75 -8.14 -24.87
C VAL A 191 24.28 -9.47 -25.48
N ILE A 192 22.98 -9.80 -25.41
CA ILE A 192 22.44 -11.01 -26.06
C ILE A 192 22.61 -10.94 -27.57
N GLU A 193 22.33 -9.78 -28.17
CA GLU A 193 22.47 -9.59 -29.61
C GLU A 193 23.93 -9.75 -30.05
N TYR A 194 24.87 -9.14 -29.32
CA TYR A 194 26.29 -9.29 -29.58
C TYR A 194 26.75 -10.75 -29.48
N LEU A 195 26.33 -11.49 -28.45
CA LEU A 195 26.65 -12.91 -28.32
C LEU A 195 26.05 -13.75 -29.44
N ALA A 196 24.84 -13.44 -29.90
CA ALA A 196 24.22 -14.12 -31.04
C ALA A 196 25.03 -13.90 -32.33
N GLU A 197 25.48 -12.67 -32.59
CA GLU A 197 26.33 -12.34 -33.73
C GLU A 197 27.71 -13.03 -33.68
N ARG A 198 28.28 -13.13 -32.47
CA ARG A 198 29.53 -13.85 -32.21
C ARG A 198 29.38 -15.36 -32.34
N GLY A 199 28.22 -15.91 -31.98
CA GLY A 199 27.88 -17.32 -32.10
C GLY A 199 27.69 -17.78 -33.55
N MET A 200 27.22 -16.90 -34.44
CA MET A 200 26.93 -17.26 -35.82
C MET A 200 28.14 -17.86 -36.55
N PHE A 201 27.98 -19.13 -36.95
CA PHE A 201 28.90 -19.86 -37.80
C PHE A 201 28.19 -20.34 -39.06
N LYS A 202 28.75 -19.99 -40.24
CA LYS A 202 28.27 -20.48 -41.53
C LYS A 202 29.24 -21.55 -42.01
N PRO A 203 28.92 -22.85 -41.85
CA PRO A 203 29.79 -23.93 -42.31
C PRO A 203 29.94 -23.88 -43.83
N ASP A 204 31.13 -24.15 -44.36
CA ASP A 204 31.30 -24.32 -45.80
C ASP A 204 30.63 -25.66 -46.21
N PRO A 205 29.65 -25.65 -47.13
CA PRO A 205 28.98 -26.87 -47.58
C PRO A 205 29.92 -27.90 -48.24
N MET A 206 31.14 -27.50 -48.62
CA MET A 206 32.17 -28.39 -49.18
C MET A 206 33.07 -29.04 -48.11
N SER A 207 33.18 -28.46 -46.91
CA SER A 207 33.95 -29.00 -45.79
C SER A 207 33.05 -29.89 -44.93
N GLY A 208 32.86 -31.14 -45.36
CA GLY A 208 32.08 -32.10 -44.59
C GLY A 208 32.61 -32.24 -43.16
N GLY A 209 31.80 -31.85 -42.17
CA GLY A 209 32.04 -32.13 -40.75
C GLY A 209 32.83 -31.10 -39.94
N GLU A 210 32.89 -29.82 -40.34
CA GLU A 210 33.43 -28.79 -39.43
C GLU A 210 32.51 -28.61 -38.20
N GLU A 211 33.04 -28.94 -37.03
CA GLU A 211 32.41 -28.60 -35.75
C GLU A 211 32.39 -27.07 -35.61
N ASN A 212 31.24 -26.51 -35.20
CA ASN A 212 31.10 -25.07 -34.99
C ASN A 212 32.05 -24.62 -33.87
N PRO A 213 33.10 -23.81 -34.17
CA PRO A 213 34.04 -23.35 -33.15
C PRO A 213 33.40 -22.39 -32.15
N ASN A 214 32.21 -21.86 -32.44
CA ASN A 214 31.46 -20.92 -31.61
C ASN A 214 30.28 -21.59 -30.88
N ALA A 215 30.18 -22.92 -30.85
CA ALA A 215 29.08 -23.63 -30.21
C ALA A 215 28.92 -23.29 -28.72
N HIS A 216 30.03 -23.00 -28.02
CA HIS A 216 30.01 -22.54 -26.63
C HIS A 216 29.37 -21.15 -26.48
N ILE A 217 29.54 -20.27 -27.47
CA ILE A 217 28.93 -18.94 -27.49
C ILE A 217 27.43 -19.05 -27.73
N GLU A 218 26.98 -19.95 -28.62
CA GLU A 218 25.56 -20.23 -28.84
C GLU A 218 24.89 -20.78 -27.56
N ALA A 219 25.55 -21.72 -26.87
CA ALA A 219 25.07 -22.26 -25.61
C ALA A 219 24.97 -21.19 -24.51
N LEU A 220 25.99 -20.34 -24.39
CA LEU A 220 25.99 -19.19 -23.48
C LEU A 220 24.84 -18.23 -23.81
N CYS A 221 24.67 -17.87 -25.08
CA CYS A 221 23.61 -16.97 -25.53
C CYS A 221 22.21 -17.49 -25.16
N GLU A 222 21.94 -18.79 -25.34
CA GLU A 222 20.64 -19.36 -24.97
C GLU A 222 20.45 -19.41 -23.46
N ARG A 223 21.51 -19.70 -22.70
CA ARG A 223 21.49 -19.60 -21.23
C ARG A 223 21.11 -18.19 -20.79
N LEU A 224 21.78 -17.16 -21.30
CA LEU A 224 21.47 -15.77 -20.93
C LEU A 224 20.06 -15.33 -21.34
N ARG A 225 19.54 -15.77 -22.51
CA ARG A 225 18.13 -15.56 -22.89
C ARG A 225 17.15 -16.20 -21.91
N SER A 226 17.51 -17.35 -21.34
CA SER A 226 16.68 -18.01 -20.32
C SER A 226 16.75 -17.26 -18.99
N THR A 227 17.93 -16.80 -18.59
CA THR A 227 18.15 -15.98 -17.40
C THR A 227 17.37 -14.68 -17.48
N ARG A 228 17.46 -13.94 -18.59
CA ARG A 228 16.67 -12.73 -18.85
C ARG A 228 15.17 -12.96 -18.63
N ARG A 229 14.63 -14.01 -19.25
CA ARG A 229 13.19 -14.36 -19.13
C ARG A 229 12.79 -14.65 -17.68
N PHE A 230 13.65 -15.35 -16.94
CA PHE A 230 13.41 -15.67 -15.53
C PHE A 230 13.42 -14.40 -14.67
N VAL A 231 14.48 -13.60 -14.77
CA VAL A 231 14.68 -12.38 -13.97
C VAL A 231 13.57 -11.35 -14.23
N ILE A 232 13.23 -11.10 -15.49
CA ILE A 232 12.14 -10.16 -15.83
C ILE A 232 10.82 -10.61 -15.18
N GLN A 233 10.51 -11.91 -15.22
CA GLN A 233 9.29 -12.43 -14.61
C GLN A 233 9.30 -12.31 -13.09
N GLU A 234 10.46 -12.51 -12.46
CA GLU A 234 10.66 -12.31 -11.01
C GLU A 234 10.42 -10.85 -10.62
N VAL A 235 11.09 -9.90 -11.26
CA VAL A 235 10.95 -8.45 -11.00
C VAL A 235 9.49 -7.99 -11.19
N ILE A 236 8.81 -8.42 -12.26
CA ILE A 236 7.40 -8.08 -12.49
C ILE A 236 6.51 -8.62 -11.36
N ASN A 237 6.75 -9.85 -10.91
CA ASN A 237 5.97 -10.47 -9.83
C ASN A 237 6.20 -9.75 -8.49
N GLU A 238 7.44 -9.41 -8.16
CA GLU A 238 7.78 -8.65 -6.95
C GLU A 238 7.09 -7.29 -6.95
N ARG A 239 7.19 -6.54 -8.04
CA ARG A 239 6.52 -5.23 -8.21
C ARG A 239 5.00 -5.34 -8.08
N ALA A 240 4.40 -6.41 -8.63
CA ALA A 240 2.96 -6.65 -8.50
C ALA A 240 2.54 -6.91 -7.04
N ILE A 241 3.34 -7.68 -6.30
CA ILE A 241 3.11 -7.94 -4.87
C ILE A 241 3.24 -6.65 -4.05
N GLU A 242 4.25 -5.84 -4.32
CA GLU A 242 4.42 -4.56 -3.62
C GLU A 242 3.29 -3.58 -3.90
N LYS A 243 2.87 -3.45 -5.16
CA LYS A 243 1.72 -2.61 -5.54
C LYS A 243 0.46 -3.06 -4.81
N ARG A 244 0.23 -4.38 -4.72
CA ARG A 244 -0.90 -4.94 -3.97
C ARG A 244 -0.82 -4.59 -2.48
N LYS A 245 0.36 -4.73 -1.85
CA LYS A 245 0.55 -4.34 -0.44
C LYS A 245 0.30 -2.85 -0.20
N LYS A 246 0.76 -1.97 -1.10
CA LYS A 246 0.49 -0.53 -1.03
C LYS A 246 -1.01 -0.23 -1.09
N LEU A 247 -1.73 -0.84 -2.04
CA LEU A 247 -3.18 -0.70 -2.16
C LEU A 247 -3.94 -1.25 -0.95
N GLU A 248 -3.50 -2.39 -0.41
CA GLU A 248 -4.08 -2.96 0.82
C GLU A 248 -3.86 -2.02 2.02
N MET A 249 -2.66 -1.44 2.17
CA MET A 249 -2.36 -0.46 3.22
C MET A 249 -3.15 0.85 3.05
N GLU A 250 -3.30 1.35 1.83
CA GLU A 250 -4.14 2.52 1.54
C GLU A 250 -5.60 2.26 1.89
N LEU A 251 -6.12 1.06 1.58
CA LEU A 251 -7.46 0.64 1.98
C LEU A 251 -7.59 0.57 3.50
N GLU A 252 -6.63 -0.05 4.20
CA GLU A 252 -6.62 -0.11 5.67
C GLU A 252 -6.61 1.28 6.30
N ASN A 253 -5.85 2.23 5.74
CA ASN A 253 -5.80 3.61 6.21
C ASN A 253 -7.13 4.37 5.97
N GLN A 254 -7.94 3.96 4.98
CA GLN A 254 -9.26 4.54 4.75
C GLN A 254 -10.34 3.94 5.66
N LEU A 255 -10.14 2.73 6.17
CA LEU A 255 -11.10 2.04 7.03
C LEU A 255 -11.10 2.60 8.47
N ALA A 256 -12.25 2.48 9.14
CA ALA A 256 -12.36 2.84 10.55
C ALA A 256 -11.44 1.95 11.40
N SER A 257 -10.67 2.58 12.29
CA SER A 257 -9.76 1.86 13.18
C SER A 257 -10.54 1.07 14.24
N ALA A 258 -9.95 -0.02 14.74
CA ALA A 258 -10.56 -0.83 15.80
C ALA A 258 -10.85 -0.02 17.07
N GLU A 259 -10.03 0.99 17.38
CA GLU A 259 -10.22 1.90 18.52
C GLU A 259 -11.45 2.79 18.31
N GLU A 260 -11.59 3.41 17.14
CA GLU A 260 -12.77 4.24 16.81
C GLU A 260 -14.06 3.43 16.88
N ILE A 261 -14.06 2.20 16.36
CA ILE A 261 -15.22 1.29 16.41
C ILE A 261 -15.61 0.97 17.86
N VAL A 262 -14.64 0.78 18.76
CA VAL A 262 -14.90 0.50 20.19
C VAL A 262 -15.39 1.75 20.92
N LEU A 263 -14.78 2.91 20.66
CA LEU A 263 -15.14 4.18 21.30
C LEU A 263 -16.54 4.66 20.92
N VAL A 264 -17.03 4.30 19.73
CA VAL A 264 -18.35 4.73 19.25
C VAL A 264 -19.51 3.82 19.70
N ALA A 265 -19.21 2.63 20.22
CA ALA A 265 -20.23 1.68 20.69
C ALA A 265 -21.21 2.24 21.76
N PRO A 266 -20.76 3.03 22.76
CA PRO A 266 -21.67 3.68 23.71
C PRO A 266 -22.60 4.70 23.04
N GLN A 267 -22.09 5.47 22.07
CA GLN A 267 -22.87 6.47 21.32
C GLN A 267 -23.99 5.81 20.52
N PHE A 268 -23.72 4.65 19.91
CA PHE A 268 -24.75 3.86 19.25
C PHE A 268 -25.83 3.37 20.22
N THR A 269 -25.41 2.84 21.38
CA THR A 269 -26.33 2.34 22.42
C THR A 269 -27.23 3.46 22.99
N GLU A 270 -26.66 4.62 23.27
CA GLU A 270 -27.38 5.78 23.80
C GLU A 270 -28.25 6.43 22.73
N GLY A 271 -27.77 6.55 21.50
CA GLY A 271 -28.54 6.98 20.35
C GLY A 271 -29.78 6.13 20.12
N MET A 272 -29.70 4.79 20.19
CA MET A 272 -30.87 3.91 20.12
C MET A 272 -31.89 4.22 21.22
N ALA A 273 -31.43 4.45 22.46
CA ALA A 273 -32.31 4.75 23.58
C ALA A 273 -33.04 6.10 23.39
N PHE A 274 -32.35 7.12 22.90
CA PHE A 274 -32.94 8.42 22.57
C PHE A 274 -33.90 8.33 21.38
N PHE A 275 -33.56 7.57 20.33
CA PHE A 275 -34.43 7.35 19.17
C PHE A 275 -35.79 6.75 19.57
N VAL A 276 -35.78 5.76 20.47
CA VAL A 276 -37.02 5.15 21.00
C VAL A 276 -37.85 6.15 21.80
N GLN A 277 -37.20 7.02 22.58
CA GLN A 277 -37.89 8.05 23.36
C GLN A 277 -38.49 9.14 22.45
N GLU A 278 -37.77 9.56 21.40
CA GLU A 278 -38.24 10.57 20.44
C GLU A 278 -39.45 10.05 19.67
N LYS A 279 -39.42 8.79 19.22
CA LYS A 279 -40.59 8.15 18.57
C LYS A 279 -41.84 8.15 19.44
N ARG A 280 -41.69 8.16 20.77
CA ARG A 280 -42.78 8.21 21.76
C ARG A 280 -43.16 9.64 22.18
N TYR A 281 -42.36 10.64 21.82
CA TYR A 281 -42.54 12.03 22.23
C TYR A 281 -43.94 12.54 21.87
N ASN A 282 -44.33 12.43 20.60
CA ASN A 282 -45.61 12.92 20.09
C ASN A 282 -46.81 12.24 20.78
N PHE A 283 -46.76 10.93 20.98
CA PHE A 283 -47.83 10.18 21.64
C PHE A 283 -47.99 10.57 23.12
N LYS A 284 -46.87 10.70 23.84
CA LYS A 284 -46.89 11.08 25.26
C LYS A 284 -47.34 12.53 25.42
N TYR A 285 -46.85 13.43 24.57
CA TYR A 285 -47.30 14.83 24.52
C TYR A 285 -48.81 14.91 24.30
N PHE A 286 -49.33 14.22 23.27
CA PHE A 286 -50.76 14.22 22.96
C PHE A 286 -51.61 13.63 24.09
N SER A 287 -51.12 12.59 24.76
CA SER A 287 -51.81 11.96 25.89
C SER A 287 -51.96 12.91 27.08
N VAL A 288 -50.88 13.64 27.42
CA VAL A 288 -50.89 14.65 28.49
C VAL A 288 -51.79 15.83 28.11
N GLU A 289 -51.74 16.25 26.84
CA GLU A 289 -52.59 17.32 26.33
C GLU A 289 -54.07 16.95 26.37
N LYS A 290 -54.41 15.70 26.02
CA LYS A 290 -55.76 15.16 26.12
C LYS A 290 -56.28 15.17 27.56
N ILE A 291 -55.47 14.74 28.53
CA ILE A 291 -55.83 14.78 29.95
C ILE A 291 -56.07 16.22 30.41
N ARG A 292 -55.19 17.15 30.04
CA ARG A 292 -55.33 18.57 30.38
C ARG A 292 -56.62 19.17 29.83
N LEU A 293 -56.90 18.95 28.54
CA LEU A 293 -58.11 19.44 27.88
C LEU A 293 -59.38 18.81 28.49
N THR A 294 -59.33 17.51 28.82
CA THR A 294 -60.45 16.80 29.46
C THR A 294 -60.74 17.38 30.85
N LEU A 295 -59.71 17.64 31.67
CA LEU A 295 -59.87 18.23 33.00
C LEU A 295 -60.45 19.66 32.92
N GLN A 296 -59.98 20.45 31.95
CA GLN A 296 -60.47 21.80 31.70
C GLN A 296 -61.95 21.81 31.26
N LEU A 297 -62.33 20.88 30.39
CA LEU A 297 -63.69 20.74 29.90
C LEU A 297 -64.63 20.22 30.99
N LEU A 298 -64.21 19.21 31.77
CA LEU A 298 -64.98 18.66 32.90
C LEU A 298 -65.28 19.74 33.95
N GLY A 299 -64.27 20.53 34.35
CA GLY A 299 -64.45 21.59 35.33
C GLY A 299 -65.38 22.70 34.83
N SER A 300 -65.29 23.03 33.55
CA SER A 300 -66.11 24.07 32.90
C SER A 300 -67.58 23.62 32.76
N ILE A 301 -67.83 22.37 32.36
CA ILE A 301 -69.18 21.77 32.30
C ILE A 301 -69.78 21.71 33.71
N THR A 302 -69.01 21.24 34.69
CA THR A 302 -69.50 21.14 36.08
C THR A 302 -69.90 22.52 36.60
N GLY A 303 -69.06 23.55 36.40
CA GLY A 303 -69.41 24.92 36.79
C GLY A 303 -70.67 25.45 36.08
N ALA A 304 -70.82 25.20 34.78
CA ALA A 304 -72.00 25.59 34.01
C ALA A 304 -73.29 24.89 34.47
N VAL A 305 -73.23 23.59 34.77
CA VAL A 305 -74.36 22.82 35.29
C VAL A 305 -74.83 23.35 36.64
N TYR A 306 -73.91 23.60 37.58
CA TYR A 306 -74.26 24.16 38.89
C TYR A 306 -74.84 25.58 38.79
N PHE A 307 -74.35 26.40 37.86
CA PHE A 307 -74.93 27.71 37.58
C PHE A 307 -76.37 27.61 37.06
N LEU A 308 -76.62 26.72 36.09
CA LEU A 308 -77.96 26.51 35.53
C LEU A 308 -78.95 25.95 36.56
N LEU A 309 -78.53 24.99 37.39
CA LEU A 309 -79.36 24.43 38.46
C LEU A 309 -79.74 25.51 39.49
N GLY A 310 -78.79 26.36 39.88
CA GLY A 310 -79.06 27.49 40.77
C GLY A 310 -79.98 28.55 40.16
N PHE A 311 -79.88 28.80 38.86
CA PHE A 311 -80.78 29.72 38.14
C PHE A 311 -82.22 29.18 38.07
N MET A 312 -82.39 27.87 37.86
CA MET A 312 -83.70 27.23 37.80
C MET A 312 -84.32 26.96 39.18
N GLY A 313 -83.57 27.18 40.27
CA GLY A 313 -84.02 26.91 41.65
C GLY A 313 -84.27 25.42 41.92
N VAL A 314 -83.60 24.54 41.18
CA VAL A 314 -83.77 23.09 41.28
C VAL A 314 -82.88 22.55 42.40
N TRP A 315 -83.38 21.54 43.13
CA TRP A 315 -82.64 20.87 44.22
C TRP A 315 -82.24 21.76 45.41
N GLY A 316 -82.90 22.90 45.60
CA GLY A 316 -82.64 23.79 46.76
C GLY A 316 -81.33 24.58 46.65
N ILE A 317 -80.73 24.64 45.46
CA ILE A 317 -79.53 25.45 45.20
C ILE A 317 -79.97 26.89 44.91
N HIS A 318 -79.49 27.85 45.71
CA HIS A 318 -79.72 29.26 45.42
C HIS A 318 -78.84 29.73 44.25
N TRP A 319 -79.33 30.68 43.46
CA TRP A 319 -78.61 31.22 42.31
C TRP A 319 -77.21 31.76 42.67
N ILE A 320 -77.09 32.39 43.85
CA ILE A 320 -75.81 32.92 44.37
C ILE A 320 -74.81 31.77 44.60
N ASP A 321 -75.25 30.66 45.17
CA ASP A 321 -74.39 29.49 45.42
C ASP A 321 -73.91 28.85 44.11
N GLY A 322 -74.81 28.73 43.12
CA GLY A 322 -74.46 28.26 41.78
C GLY A 322 -73.45 29.18 41.06
N LEU A 323 -73.57 30.50 41.25
CA LEU A 323 -72.63 31.48 40.71
C LEU A 323 -71.25 31.37 41.37
N VAL A 324 -71.20 31.21 42.69
CA VAL A 324 -69.95 31.04 43.44
C VAL A 324 -69.24 29.76 43.01
N VAL A 325 -69.95 28.63 42.90
CA VAL A 325 -69.38 27.35 42.43
C VAL A 325 -68.82 27.47 41.02
N CYS A 326 -69.53 28.15 40.11
CA CYS A 326 -69.05 28.38 38.75
C CYS A 326 -67.74 29.19 38.74
N LEU A 327 -67.66 30.27 39.53
CA LEU A 327 -66.46 31.10 39.64
C LEU A 327 -65.28 30.31 40.21
N VAL A 328 -65.51 29.54 41.28
CA VAL A 328 -64.49 28.66 41.88
C VAL A 328 -64.01 27.61 40.87
N MET A 329 -64.90 27.00 40.09
CA MET A 329 -64.53 26.02 39.08
C MET A 329 -63.73 26.62 37.92
N LEU A 330 -64.03 27.87 37.51
CA LEU A 330 -63.23 28.58 36.51
C LEU A 330 -61.81 28.88 37.00
N VAL A 331 -61.66 29.28 38.27
CA VAL A 331 -60.35 29.50 38.90
C VAL A 331 -59.59 28.18 39.05
N PHE A 332 -60.28 27.12 39.51
CA PHE A 332 -59.70 25.78 39.65
C PHE A 332 -59.19 25.26 38.31
N VAL A 333 -59.99 25.33 37.24
CA VAL A 333 -59.59 24.92 35.90
C VAL A 333 -58.36 25.69 35.40
N ARG A 334 -58.32 27.01 35.61
CA ARG A 334 -57.17 27.85 35.23
C ARG A 334 -55.88 27.44 35.96
N PHE A 335 -55.98 27.00 37.21
CA PHE A 335 -54.81 26.62 38.01
C PHE A 335 -54.40 25.17 37.80
N ALA A 336 -55.32 24.23 38.00
CA ALA A 336 -55.10 22.78 37.93
C ALA A 336 -54.81 22.28 36.50
N ALA A 337 -55.43 22.88 35.48
CA ALA A 337 -55.16 22.55 34.08
C ALA A 337 -54.09 23.45 33.44
N SER A 338 -53.32 24.20 34.24
CA SER A 338 -52.22 25.01 33.71
C SER A 338 -51.07 24.13 33.22
N ARG A 339 -50.42 24.54 32.12
CA ARG A 339 -49.22 23.84 31.60
C ARG A 339 -48.10 23.75 32.64
N LYS A 340 -48.00 24.74 33.54
CA LYS A 340 -46.99 24.76 34.61
C LYS A 340 -47.18 23.63 35.63
N GLN A 341 -48.42 23.33 36.03
CA GLN A 341 -48.71 22.23 36.96
C GLN A 341 -48.47 20.86 36.34
N LEU A 342 -48.68 20.73 35.02
CA LEU A 342 -48.48 19.47 34.29
C LEU A 342 -47.08 19.34 33.67
N GLN A 343 -46.17 20.31 33.90
CA GLN A 343 -44.86 20.35 33.27
C GLN A 343 -44.06 19.05 33.47
N PHE A 344 -44.16 18.45 34.66
CA PHE A 344 -43.49 17.19 34.99
C PHE A 344 -43.97 15.98 34.14
N PHE A 345 -45.18 16.04 33.60
CA PHE A 345 -45.74 14.96 32.79
C PHE A 345 -45.43 15.10 31.30
N TYR A 346 -45.10 16.31 30.84
CA TYR A 346 -44.70 16.51 29.44
C TYR A 346 -43.37 15.79 29.16
N PRO A 347 -43.22 15.18 27.97
CA PRO A 347 -41.94 14.60 27.57
C PRO A 347 -40.88 15.70 27.42
N THR A 348 -39.65 15.41 27.84
CA THR A 348 -38.48 16.24 27.58
C THR A 348 -38.11 16.14 26.10
N ASP A 349 -37.77 17.26 25.48
CA ASP A 349 -37.19 17.27 24.14
C ASP A 349 -35.76 16.71 24.24
N ILE A 350 -35.44 15.73 23.40
CA ILE A 350 -34.17 14.98 23.40
C ILE A 350 -33.56 14.91 21.99
N SER A 351 -34.10 15.67 21.02
CA SER A 351 -33.64 15.62 19.64
C SER A 351 -32.18 16.04 19.51
N LYS A 352 -31.71 16.95 20.39
CA LYS A 352 -30.32 17.39 20.42
C LYS A 352 -29.38 16.27 20.85
N GLU A 353 -29.69 15.57 21.94
CA GLU A 353 -28.89 14.45 22.43
C GLU A 353 -28.87 13.29 21.42
N LEU A 354 -29.98 13.05 20.74
CA LEU A 354 -30.03 12.07 19.64
C LEU A 354 -29.13 12.47 18.47
N GLU A 355 -29.15 13.75 18.06
CA GLU A 355 -28.33 14.26 16.98
C GLU A 355 -26.83 14.14 17.29
N GLU A 356 -26.42 14.49 18.52
CA GLU A 356 -25.03 14.36 18.98
C GLU A 356 -24.54 12.91 18.92
N CYS A 357 -25.30 11.96 19.48
CA CYS A 357 -24.95 10.54 19.44
C CYS A 357 -24.95 9.97 18.02
N SER A 358 -25.94 10.34 17.20
CA SER A 358 -26.07 9.86 15.83
C SER A 358 -24.94 10.36 14.95
N THR A 359 -24.57 11.64 15.08
CA THR A 359 -23.46 12.24 14.32
C THR A 359 -22.13 11.60 14.70
N ALA A 360 -21.90 11.36 16.01
CA ALA A 360 -20.70 10.68 16.48
C ALA A 360 -20.58 9.26 15.87
N PHE A 361 -21.70 8.53 15.79
CA PHE A 361 -21.71 7.21 15.14
C PHE A 361 -21.50 7.28 13.62
N LEU A 362 -22.17 8.20 12.94
CA LEU A 362 -22.10 8.36 11.48
C LEU A 362 -20.69 8.66 10.98
N ASN A 363 -19.92 9.47 11.73
CA ASN A 363 -18.54 9.79 11.39
C ASN A 363 -17.65 8.55 11.31
N VAL A 364 -17.88 7.56 12.17
CA VAL A 364 -17.13 6.29 12.15
C VAL A 364 -17.75 5.31 11.15
N MET A 365 -19.09 5.19 11.13
CA MET A 365 -19.84 4.29 10.24
C MET A 365 -19.50 4.52 8.76
N ARG A 366 -19.28 5.78 8.35
CA ARG A 366 -18.93 6.12 6.96
C ARG A 366 -17.67 5.38 6.47
N ASN A 367 -16.71 5.20 7.36
CA ASN A 367 -15.42 4.59 7.06
C ASN A 367 -15.40 3.08 7.41
N MET A 368 -16.48 2.52 7.96
CA MET A 368 -16.54 1.08 8.24
C MET A 368 -16.71 0.28 6.93
N SER A 369 -16.01 -0.84 6.79
CA SER A 369 -16.32 -1.84 5.77
C SER A 369 -17.61 -2.59 6.10
N GLN A 370 -18.16 -3.33 5.13
CA GLN A 370 -19.33 -4.20 5.33
C GLN A 370 -19.12 -5.16 6.50
N GLU A 371 -17.96 -5.83 6.55
CA GLU A 371 -17.63 -6.79 7.61
C GLU A 371 -17.50 -6.11 8.97
N GLN A 372 -16.87 -4.94 9.04
CA GLN A 372 -16.72 -4.19 10.30
C GLN A 372 -18.08 -3.77 10.87
N LEU A 373 -18.98 -3.27 10.01
CA LEU A 373 -20.33 -2.86 10.41
C LEU A 373 -21.18 -4.07 10.83
N GLU A 374 -21.07 -5.19 10.12
CA GLU A 374 -21.75 -6.44 10.49
C GLU A 374 -21.30 -6.94 11.87
N GLN A 375 -19.99 -7.06 12.08
CA GLN A 375 -19.44 -7.49 13.36
C GLN A 375 -19.83 -6.53 14.49
N PHE A 376 -19.84 -5.22 14.22
CA PHE A 376 -20.31 -4.22 15.17
C PHE A 376 -21.78 -4.47 15.56
N LEU A 377 -22.68 -4.60 14.58
CA LEU A 377 -24.11 -4.84 14.82
C LEU A 377 -24.35 -6.15 15.57
N VAL A 378 -23.69 -7.24 15.19
CA VAL A 378 -23.78 -8.53 15.90
C VAL A 378 -23.35 -8.40 17.36
N ARG A 379 -22.27 -7.65 17.65
CA ARG A 379 -21.87 -7.36 19.03
C ARG A 379 -22.93 -6.52 19.75
N GLN A 380 -23.46 -5.48 19.12
CA GLN A 380 -24.50 -4.64 19.71
C GLN A 380 -25.79 -5.41 20.02
N ILE A 381 -26.17 -6.38 19.19
CA ILE A 381 -27.35 -7.24 19.39
C ILE A 381 -27.14 -8.19 20.59
N LYS A 382 -25.91 -8.64 20.84
CA LYS A 382 -25.58 -9.53 21.96
C LYS A 382 -25.39 -8.79 23.29
N LEU A 383 -25.23 -7.47 23.29
CA LEU A 383 -25.05 -6.67 24.51
C LEU A 383 -26.33 -6.63 25.36
N GLU A 384 -26.19 -6.97 26.64
CA GLU A 384 -27.32 -6.98 27.60
C GLU A 384 -28.01 -5.61 27.73
N ARG A 385 -27.23 -4.52 27.70
CA ARG A 385 -27.75 -3.14 27.78
C ARG A 385 -28.74 -2.82 26.64
N ASN A 386 -28.59 -3.48 25.49
CA ASN A 386 -29.40 -3.25 24.29
C ASN A 386 -30.63 -4.14 24.22
N GLN A 387 -30.79 -5.13 25.10
CA GLN A 387 -31.92 -6.08 25.09
C GLN A 387 -33.29 -5.38 25.03
N LYS A 388 -33.43 -4.25 25.73
CA LYS A 388 -34.68 -3.46 25.77
C LYS A 388 -35.04 -2.79 24.43
N TYR A 389 -34.09 -2.66 23.51
CA TYR A 389 -34.20 -1.91 22.27
C TYR A 389 -33.84 -2.72 21.02
N LEU A 390 -33.61 -4.04 21.13
CA LEU A 390 -33.15 -4.89 20.02
C LEU A 390 -34.04 -4.80 18.77
N SER A 391 -35.37 -4.79 18.96
CA SER A 391 -36.32 -4.67 17.85
C SER A 391 -36.22 -3.36 17.07
N MET A 392 -35.54 -2.36 17.63
CA MET A 392 -35.37 -1.03 17.05
C MET A 392 -34.03 -0.86 16.36
N VAL A 393 -33.09 -1.83 16.45
CA VAL A 393 -31.77 -1.78 15.80
C VAL A 393 -31.91 -1.56 14.28
N PRO A 394 -32.75 -2.32 13.53
CA PRO A 394 -32.85 -2.14 12.09
C PRO A 394 -33.50 -0.80 11.70
N GLU A 395 -34.50 -0.36 12.47
CA GLU A 395 -35.14 0.95 12.25
C GLU A 395 -34.18 2.10 12.54
N PHE A 396 -33.35 1.98 13.59
CA PHE A 396 -32.34 2.96 13.93
C PHE A 396 -31.25 3.04 12.85
N MET A 397 -30.83 1.92 12.27
CA MET A 397 -29.91 1.92 11.12
C MET A 397 -30.50 2.62 9.89
N LYS A 398 -31.79 2.38 9.59
CA LYS A 398 -32.51 3.10 8.53
C LYS A 398 -32.57 4.61 8.81
N TYR A 399 -32.78 4.99 10.07
CA TYR A 399 -32.75 6.38 10.51
C TYR A 399 -31.37 7.02 10.30
N LEU A 400 -30.30 6.38 10.79
CA LEU A 400 -28.92 6.85 10.65
C LEU A 400 -28.54 7.09 9.18
N TYR A 401 -28.86 6.13 8.30
CA TYR A 401 -28.65 6.31 6.86
C TYR A 401 -29.47 7.48 6.28
N ALA A 402 -30.70 7.68 6.76
CA ALA A 402 -31.56 8.75 6.27
C ALA A 402 -31.01 10.15 6.58
N ILE A 403 -30.43 10.34 7.77
CA ILE A 403 -29.91 11.62 8.25
C ILE A 403 -28.44 11.87 7.88
N MET A 404 -27.75 10.89 7.30
CA MET A 404 -26.33 10.99 6.94
C MET A 404 -26.08 12.08 5.87
N PRO A 405 -25.13 13.00 6.08
CA PRO A 405 -24.69 13.93 5.06
C PRO A 405 -23.83 13.21 4.01
N ASP A 406 -24.07 13.51 2.72
CA ASP A 406 -23.31 12.98 1.57
C ASP A 406 -23.13 11.44 1.53
N ARG A 407 -24.22 10.74 1.25
CA ARG A 407 -24.30 9.26 1.15
C ARG A 407 -23.37 8.64 0.12
N LYS A 408 -22.76 9.42 -0.79
CA LYS A 408 -21.80 8.94 -1.79
C LYS A 408 -20.40 8.72 -1.22
N SER A 409 -20.12 9.30 -0.05
CA SER A 409 -18.82 9.21 0.62
C SER A 409 -18.67 7.98 1.53
N MET A 410 -19.64 7.07 1.52
CA MET A 410 -19.64 5.86 2.33
C MET A 410 -18.83 4.75 1.64
N MET A 411 -18.04 4.01 2.43
CA MET A 411 -17.26 2.87 1.93
C MET A 411 -18.14 1.68 1.51
N ILE A 412 -19.36 1.58 2.07
CA ILE A 412 -20.35 0.54 1.79
C ILE A 412 -21.36 1.06 0.76
N SER A 413 -21.70 0.24 -0.22
CA SER A 413 -22.76 0.52 -1.19
C SER A 413 -24.16 0.46 -0.55
N VAL A 414 -25.16 1.04 -1.22
CA VAL A 414 -26.55 1.03 -0.73
C VAL A 414 -27.13 -0.39 -0.67
N ASP A 415 -26.75 -1.24 -1.62
CA ASP A 415 -27.21 -2.62 -1.70
C ASP A 415 -26.63 -3.46 -0.55
N GLU A 416 -25.32 -3.33 -0.29
CA GLU A 416 -24.65 -3.99 0.85
C GLU A 416 -25.21 -3.51 2.20
N LEU A 417 -25.49 -2.22 2.36
CA LEU A 417 -26.11 -1.71 3.58
C LEU A 417 -27.53 -2.24 3.78
N SER A 418 -28.29 -2.41 2.69
CA SER A 418 -29.64 -2.99 2.75
C SER A 418 -29.58 -4.45 3.17
N GLU A 419 -28.65 -5.23 2.62
CA GLU A 419 -28.39 -6.61 3.02
C GLU A 419 -27.99 -6.70 4.50
N LEU A 420 -27.10 -5.81 4.98
CA LEU A 420 -26.73 -5.76 6.41
C LEU A 420 -27.91 -5.49 7.33
N VAL A 421 -28.81 -4.60 6.92
CA VAL A 421 -30.03 -4.29 7.69
C VAL A 421 -30.97 -5.50 7.72
N GLU A 422 -31.18 -6.18 6.60
CA GLU A 422 -31.97 -7.42 6.55
C GLU A 422 -31.35 -8.54 7.41
N ASN A 423 -30.03 -8.73 7.35
CA ASN A 423 -29.31 -9.68 8.18
C ASN A 423 -29.44 -9.33 9.68
N SER A 424 -29.41 -8.05 10.02
CA SER A 424 -29.63 -7.58 11.40
C SER A 424 -31.06 -7.87 11.88
N GLU A 425 -32.08 -7.77 11.02
CA GLU A 425 -33.47 -8.12 11.33
C GLU A 425 -33.59 -9.61 11.69
N ILE A 426 -32.91 -10.47 10.92
CA ILE A 426 -32.86 -11.93 11.16
C ILE A 426 -32.17 -12.24 12.49
N GLU A 427 -31.03 -11.60 12.77
CA GLU A 427 -30.24 -11.88 13.97
C GLU A 427 -30.94 -11.38 15.24
N VAL A 428 -31.58 -10.21 15.18
CA VAL A 428 -32.47 -9.71 16.24
C VAL A 428 -33.60 -10.70 16.52
N ALA A 429 -34.25 -11.22 15.46
CA ALA A 429 -35.34 -12.18 15.62
C ALA A 429 -34.88 -13.50 16.25
N LYS A 430 -33.69 -13.99 15.92
CA LYS A 430 -33.09 -15.17 16.58
C LYS A 430 -32.82 -14.92 18.05
N GLN A 431 -32.22 -13.77 18.39
CA GLN A 431 -31.88 -13.42 19.78
C GLN A 431 -33.13 -13.29 20.65
N LEU A 432 -34.20 -12.66 20.13
CA LEU A 432 -35.48 -12.55 20.83
C LEU A 432 -36.18 -13.90 21.02
N ARG A 433 -36.06 -14.83 20.06
CA ARG A 433 -36.61 -16.19 20.17
C ARG A 433 -35.84 -17.05 21.17
N GLY A 434 -34.53 -16.86 21.31
CA GLY A 434 -33.72 -17.57 22.31
C GLY A 434 -33.92 -17.10 23.75
N GLN A 435 -34.64 -15.98 23.96
CA GLN A 435 -34.99 -15.44 25.27
C GLN A 435 -36.40 -15.85 25.76
N LEU A 436 -37.22 -16.42 24.87
CA LEU A 436 -38.52 -17.04 25.17
C LEU A 436 -38.33 -18.51 25.51
#